data_AF-R0DCX3-F1
#
_entry.id   AF-R0DCX3-F1
#
_cell.length_a   1.000
_cell.length_b   1.000
_cell.length_c   1.000
_cell.angle_alpha   90.00
_cell.angle_beta   90.00
_cell.angle_gamma   90.00
#
_symmetry.space_group_name_H-M   'P 1'
#
loop_
_entity.id
_entity.type
_entity.pdbx_description
1 polymer ?
#
loop_
_entity_poly.entity_id
_entity_poly.type
_entity_poly.pdbx_seq_one_letter_code
_entity_poly.pdbx_strand_id
1 'polypeptide(L)'
;MLQRLKLLRKTLGYTQSEFAKYLGITQTAYSMIENGIRPLSDKYVRVICITFNVSEHYLLTGEGEMFQSSPYEKELLTLYGKLVPETQEYLLVIAKELLKIQQKLLHEGESRHLHDEK
;
A
#
# COMPACT_ATOMS: atom_id res chain seq x y z
N MET A 1 4.37 -16.98 4.23
CA MET A 1 3.74 -15.70 4.65
C MET A 1 4.76 -14.61 4.92
N LEU A 2 5.72 -14.81 5.82
CA LEU A 2 6.72 -13.80 6.24
C LEU A 2 7.48 -13.15 5.09
N GLN A 3 8.02 -13.97 4.17
CA GLN A 3 8.73 -13.47 2.99
C GLN A 3 7.85 -12.62 2.08
N ARG A 4 6.53 -12.92 2.01
CA ARG A 4 5.57 -12.15 1.21
C ARG A 4 5.24 -10.81 1.85
N LEU A 5 5.12 -10.76 3.18
CA LEU A 5 4.94 -9.50 3.91
C LEU A 5 6.14 -8.56 3.69
N LYS A 6 7.36 -9.11 3.80
CA LYS A 6 8.60 -8.37 3.53
C LYS A 6 8.70 -7.89 2.09
N LEU A 7 8.33 -8.75 1.14
CA LEU A 7 8.30 -8.41 -0.28
C LEU A 7 7.30 -7.28 -0.54
N LEU A 8 6.06 -7.43 -0.06
CA LEU A 8 5.00 -6.42 -0.17
C LEU A 8 5.48 -5.05 0.31
N ARG A 9 6.03 -4.97 1.54
CA ARG A 9 6.53 -3.71 2.09
C ARG A 9 7.59 -3.07 1.18
N LYS A 10 8.53 -3.87 0.66
CA LYS A 10 9.58 -3.40 -0.23
C LYS A 10 9.04 -2.96 -1.59
N THR A 11 8.07 -3.68 -2.16
CA THR A 11 7.39 -3.32 -3.41
C THR A 11 6.70 -1.97 -3.29
N LEU A 12 6.09 -1.71 -2.14
CA LEU A 12 5.45 -0.43 -1.83
C LEU A 12 6.44 0.70 -1.47
N GLY A 13 7.74 0.40 -1.38
CA GLY A 13 8.78 1.38 -1.07
C GLY A 13 8.86 1.82 0.39
N TYR A 14 8.14 1.16 1.30
CA TYR A 14 8.08 1.56 2.72
C TYR A 14 9.22 0.97 3.55
N THR A 15 9.69 1.75 4.52
CA THR A 15 10.51 1.29 5.64
C THR A 15 9.68 0.45 6.62
N GLN A 16 10.33 -0.30 7.52
CA GLN A 16 9.63 -1.04 8.57
C GLN A 16 8.85 -0.10 9.51
N SER A 17 9.38 1.10 9.78
CA SER A 17 8.74 2.09 10.63
C SER A 17 7.47 2.64 10.00
N GLU A 18 7.51 3.04 8.73
CA GLU A 18 6.33 3.53 8.00
C GLU A 18 5.25 2.45 7.91
N PHE A 19 5.63 1.23 7.55
CA PHE A 19 4.68 0.13 7.46
C PHE A 19 4.02 -0.20 8.80
N ALA A 20 4.78 -0.14 9.91
CA ALA A 20 4.26 -0.36 11.25
C ALA A 20 3.23 0.70 11.68
N LYS A 21 3.41 1.97 11.27
CA LYS A 21 2.45 3.05 11.54
C LYS A 21 1.08 2.75 10.94
N TYR A 22 1.02 2.27 9.70
CA TYR A 22 -0.25 1.87 9.06
C TYR A 22 -0.98 0.74 9.77
N LEU A 23 -0.26 -0.09 10.52
CA LEU A 23 -0.83 -1.18 11.32
C LEU A 23 -1.15 -0.76 12.76
N GLY A 24 -0.80 0.46 13.17
CA GLY A 24 -0.95 0.93 14.55
C GLY A 24 -0.09 0.15 15.55
N ILE A 25 1.10 -0.31 15.15
CA ILE A 25 2.03 -1.04 16.01
C ILE A 25 3.42 -0.42 16.00
N THR A 26 4.25 -0.78 16.98
CA THR A 26 5.64 -0.33 17.02
C THR A 26 6.47 -0.98 15.90
N GLN A 27 7.52 -0.28 15.44
CA GLN A 27 8.47 -0.84 14.48
C GLN A 27 9.09 -2.15 14.99
N THR A 28 9.37 -2.25 16.30
CA THR A 28 9.91 -3.46 16.91
C THR A 28 8.92 -4.63 16.81
N ALA A 29 7.64 -4.40 17.11
CA ALA A 29 6.60 -5.43 16.97
C ALA A 29 6.46 -5.89 15.52
N TYR A 30 6.47 -4.94 14.57
CA TYR A 30 6.46 -5.27 13.14
C TYR A 30 7.71 -6.06 12.71
N SER A 31 8.90 -5.68 13.19
CA SER A 31 10.15 -6.39 12.88
C SER A 31 10.13 -7.83 13.40
N MET A 32 9.60 -8.07 14.60
CA MET A 32 9.39 -9.42 15.12
C MET A 32 8.45 -10.25 14.24
N ILE A 33 7.41 -9.62 13.67
CA ILE A 33 6.53 -10.28 12.71
C ILE A 33 7.28 -10.59 11.42
N GLU A 34 7.93 -9.62 10.79
CA GLU A 34 8.65 -9.81 9.51
C GLU A 34 9.77 -10.86 9.60
N ASN A 35 10.39 -11.02 10.77
CA ASN A 35 11.42 -12.01 11.04
C ASN A 35 10.89 -13.37 11.52
N GLY A 36 9.57 -13.53 11.66
CA GLY A 36 8.94 -14.80 12.05
C GLY A 36 9.01 -15.14 13.54
N ILE A 37 9.44 -14.18 14.38
CA ILE A 37 9.46 -14.32 15.84
C ILE A 37 8.03 -14.27 16.38
N ARG A 38 7.15 -13.48 15.75
CA ARG A 38 5.73 -13.39 16.07
C ARG A 38 4.85 -13.69 14.85
N PRO A 39 3.72 -14.39 15.00
CA PRO A 39 2.79 -14.60 13.90
C PRO A 39 2.08 -13.28 13.53
N LEU A 40 1.80 -13.11 12.24
CA LEU A 40 0.91 -12.06 11.76
C LEU A 40 -0.54 -12.49 12.03
N SER A 41 -1.23 -11.80 12.93
CA SER A 41 -2.64 -12.11 13.23
C SER A 41 -3.58 -11.71 12.10
N ASP A 42 -4.71 -12.40 11.95
CA ASP A 42 -5.75 -12.11 10.95
C ASP A 42 -6.26 -10.67 10.98
N LYS A 43 -6.26 -10.04 12.15
CA LYS A 43 -6.58 -8.60 12.29
C LYS A 43 -5.66 -7.76 11.40
N TYR A 44 -4.35 -7.97 11.48
CA TYR A 44 -3.37 -7.23 10.69
C TYR A 44 -3.37 -7.66 9.22
N VAL A 45 -3.66 -8.93 8.92
CA VAL A 45 -3.88 -9.38 7.53
C VAL A 45 -4.98 -8.54 6.87
N ARG A 46 -6.15 -8.39 7.52
CA ARG A 46 -7.25 -7.57 6.99
C ARG A 46 -6.87 -6.10 6.84
N VAL A 47 -6.20 -5.52 7.84
CA VAL A 47 -5.73 -4.12 7.75
C VAL A 47 -4.78 -3.95 6.57
N ILE A 48 -3.82 -4.86 6.37
CA ILE A 48 -2.89 -4.82 5.23
C ILE A 48 -3.65 -4.89 3.90
N CYS A 49 -4.62 -5.81 3.79
CA CYS A 49 -5.39 -5.99 2.56
C CYS A 49 -6.18 -4.74 2.20
N ILE A 50 -6.83 -4.11 3.18
CA ILE A 50 -7.61 -2.88 2.98
C ILE A 50 -6.70 -1.68 2.69
N THR A 51 -5.67 -1.47 3.50
CA THR A 51 -4.81 -0.27 3.41
C THR A 51 -3.98 -0.24 2.13
N PHE A 52 -3.50 -1.40 1.68
CA PHE A 52 -2.59 -1.49 0.54
C PHE A 52 -3.20 -2.17 -0.68
N ASN A 53 -4.51 -2.42 -0.68
CA ASN A 53 -5.23 -3.10 -1.74
C ASN A 53 -4.60 -4.44 -2.14
N VAL A 54 -4.16 -5.21 -1.14
CA VAL A 54 -3.46 -6.50 -1.30
C VAL A 54 -4.47 -7.63 -1.37
N SER A 55 -4.20 -8.62 -2.20
CA SER A 55 -4.98 -9.86 -2.25
C SER A 55 -4.71 -10.69 -0.98
N GLU A 56 -5.76 -10.92 -0.19
CA GLU A 56 -5.66 -11.77 1.00
C GLU A 56 -5.21 -13.19 0.62
N HIS A 57 -5.74 -13.72 -0.48
CA HIS A 57 -5.33 -15.02 -1.02
C HIS A 57 -3.83 -15.06 -1.28
N TYR A 58 -3.28 -14.07 -2.00
CA TYR A 58 -1.83 -13.99 -2.24
C TYR A 58 -1.03 -13.89 -0.93
N LEU A 59 -1.48 -13.06 0.02
CA LEU A 59 -0.74 -12.88 1.27
C LEU A 59 -0.68 -14.19 2.08
N LEU A 60 -1.77 -14.97 2.10
CA LEU A 60 -1.91 -16.22 2.84
C LEU A 60 -1.30 -17.43 2.13
N THR A 61 -1.57 -17.63 0.84
CA THR A 61 -1.12 -18.80 0.06
C THR A 61 0.17 -18.50 -0.70
N GLY A 62 0.27 -17.31 -1.29
CA GLY A 62 1.31 -16.93 -2.25
C GLY A 62 0.91 -17.13 -3.70
N GLU A 63 -0.36 -17.46 -3.95
CA GLU A 63 -0.91 -17.71 -5.27
C GLU A 63 -1.71 -16.49 -5.77
N GLY A 64 -1.74 -16.31 -7.08
CA GLY A 64 -2.40 -15.17 -7.73
C GLY A 64 -1.61 -13.86 -7.66
N GLU A 65 -2.29 -12.76 -7.97
CA GLU A 65 -1.70 -11.42 -7.99
C GLU A 65 -1.55 -10.83 -6.59
N MET A 66 -0.47 -10.07 -6.37
CA MET A 66 -0.18 -9.42 -5.08
C MET A 66 -1.24 -8.38 -4.71
N PHE A 67 -1.69 -7.62 -5.69
CA PHE A 67 -2.69 -6.56 -5.52
C PHE A 67 -4.02 -7.01 -6.10
N GLN A 68 -5.11 -6.53 -5.49
CA GLN A 68 -6.44 -6.69 -6.07
C GLN A 68 -6.56 -5.74 -7.27
N SER A 69 -7.07 -6.24 -8.40
CA SER A 69 -7.41 -5.37 -9.52
C SER A 69 -8.44 -4.33 -9.07
N SER A 70 -8.14 -3.05 -9.30
CA SER A 70 -9.07 -1.98 -8.97
C SER A 70 -10.35 -2.16 -9.79
N PRO A 71 -11.55 -1.91 -9.23
CA PRO A 71 -12.78 -1.92 -10.02
C PRO A 71 -12.72 -0.92 -11.18
N TYR A 72 -11.87 0.10 -11.07
CA TYR A 72 -11.65 1.13 -12.09
C TYR A 72 -10.53 0.80 -13.08
N GLU A 73 -9.72 -0.25 -12.84
CA GLU A 73 -8.56 -0.57 -13.68
C GLU A 73 -8.98 -0.85 -15.12
N LYS A 74 -9.99 -1.70 -15.29
CA LYS A 74 -10.51 -2.07 -16.62
C LYS A 74 -11.10 -0.87 -17.36
N GLU A 75 -11.84 -0.02 -16.65
CA GLU A 75 -12.42 1.19 -17.21
C GLU A 75 -11.34 2.18 -17.65
N LEU A 76 -10.34 2.43 -16.79
CA LEU A 76 -9.20 3.30 -17.08
C LEU A 76 -8.43 2.83 -18.31
N LEU A 77 -8.10 1.53 -18.40
CA LEU A 77 -7.39 0.97 -19.56
C LEU A 77 -8.21 1.09 -20.85
N THR A 78 -9.53 0.89 -20.76
CA THR A 78 -10.45 1.04 -21.89
C THR A 78 -10.49 2.49 -22.38
N LEU A 79 -10.54 3.46 -21.46
CA LEU A 79 -10.52 4.88 -21.81
C LEU A 79 -9.14 5.28 -22.37
N TYR A 80 -8.06 4.87 -21.72
CA TYR A 80 -6.69 5.16 -22.14
C TYR A 80 -6.42 4.70 -23.59
N GLY A 81 -6.87 3.50 -23.95
CA GLY A 81 -6.72 2.98 -25.32
C GLY A 81 -7.50 3.73 -26.40
N LYS A 82 -8.50 4.56 -26.02
CA LYS A 82 -9.27 5.39 -26.95
C LYS A 82 -8.70 6.82 -27.11
N LEU A 83 -7.78 7.21 -26.24
CA LEU A 83 -7.15 8.53 -26.27
C LEU A 83 -6.07 8.59 -27.35
N VAL A 84 -5.88 9.79 -27.92
CA VAL A 84 -4.74 10.08 -28.81
C VAL A 84 -3.46 10.30 -27.97
N PRO A 85 -2.25 10.10 -28.54
CA PRO A 85 -1.00 10.14 -27.79
C PRO A 85 -0.81 11.39 -26.92
N GLU A 86 -1.19 12.57 -27.41
CA GLU A 86 -1.07 13.85 -26.70
C GLU A 86 -1.94 13.85 -25.42
N THR A 87 -3.15 13.30 -25.50
CA THR A 87 -4.06 13.19 -24.36
C THR A 87 -3.70 12.06 -23.40
N GLN A 88 -3.07 10.98 -23.90
CA GLN A 88 -2.48 9.94 -23.05
C GLN A 88 -1.34 10.49 -22.21
N GLU A 89 -0.43 11.26 -22.81
CA GLU A 89 0.66 11.93 -22.11
C GLU A 89 0.13 12.88 -21.02
N TYR A 90 -0.89 13.68 -21.35
CA TYR A 90 -1.52 14.57 -20.39
C TYR A 90 -2.14 13.83 -19.20
N LEU A 91 -2.86 12.72 -19.45
CA LEU A 91 -3.43 11.88 -18.39
C LEU A 91 -2.32 11.30 -17.48
N LEU A 92 -1.19 10.90 -18.04
CA LEU A 92 -0.04 10.42 -17.26
C LEU A 92 0.56 11.53 -16.39
N VAL A 93 0.61 12.77 -16.87
CA VAL A 93 1.05 13.92 -16.06
C VAL A 93 0.10 14.13 -14.88
N ILE A 94 -1.22 14.13 -15.11
CA ILE A 94 -2.21 14.26 -14.04
C ILE A 94 -2.06 13.15 -13.01
N ALA A 95 -1.94 11.89 -13.46
CA ALA A 95 -1.78 10.75 -12.56
C ALA A 95 -0.53 10.88 -11.67
N LYS A 96 0.59 11.37 -12.23
CA LYS A 96 1.82 11.64 -11.46
C LYS A 96 1.63 12.75 -10.43
N GLU A 97 0.92 13.83 -10.77
CA GLU A 97 0.64 14.91 -9.82
C GLU A 97 -0.30 14.45 -8.70
N LEU A 98 -1.33 13.67 -9.02
CA LEU A 98 -2.20 13.05 -8.02
C LEU A 98 -1.41 12.17 -7.04
N LEU A 99 -0.44 11.39 -7.53
CA LEU A 99 0.42 10.58 -6.68
C LEU A 99 1.27 11.42 -5.73
N LYS A 100 1.83 12.54 -6.19
CA LYS A 100 2.55 13.49 -5.33
C LYS A 100 1.66 14.10 -4.26
N ILE A 101 0.42 14.47 -4.62
CA ILE A 101 -0.57 15.01 -3.66
C ILE A 101 -0.90 13.96 -2.61
N GLN A 102 -1.15 12.72 -3.02
CA GLN A 102 -1.41 11.61 -2.11
C GLN A 102 -0.27 11.43 -1.09
N GLN A 103 0.98 11.42 -1.55
CA GLN A 103 2.15 11.31 -0.68
C GLN A 103 2.19 12.45 0.35
N LYS A 104 1.96 13.70 -0.08
CA LYS A 104 1.93 14.85 0.85
C LYS A 104 0.82 14.71 1.90
N LEU A 105 -0.39 14.34 1.49
CA LEU A 105 -1.51 14.16 2.41
C LEU A 105 -1.25 13.05 3.44
N LEU A 106 -0.66 11.94 3.02
CA LEU A 106 -0.29 10.85 3.92
C LEU A 106 0.78 11.29 4.93
N HIS A 107 1.78 12.07 4.52
CA HIS A 107 2.81 12.58 5.43
C HIS A 107 2.32 13.70 6.37
N GLU A 108 1.38 14.54 5.95
CA GLU A 108 0.80 15.60 6.79
C GLU A 108 -0.15 15.07 7.87
N GLY A 109 -0.90 13.99 7.58
CA GLY A 109 -1.75 13.31 8.57
C GLY A 109 -0.96 12.73 9.74
N GLU A 110 0.26 12.25 9.49
CA GLU A 110 1.16 11.73 10.54
C GLU A 110 1.71 12.84 11.46
N SER A 111 1.86 14.07 10.95
CA SER A 111 2.46 15.19 11.72
C SER A 111 1.47 15.84 12.68
N ARG A 112 0.16 15.82 12.38
CA ARG A 112 -0.88 16.38 13.28
C ARG A 112 -1.10 15.53 14.52
N HIS A 113 -0.95 14.22 14.42
CA HIS A 113 -1.10 13.31 15.57
C HIS A 113 -0.02 13.47 16.67
N LEU A 114 1.10 14.15 16.39
CA LEU A 114 2.12 14.42 17.42
C LEU A 114 1.86 15.68 18.27
N HIS A 115 0.89 16.53 17.90
CA HIS A 115 0.62 17.78 18.63
C HIS A 115 -0.57 17.72 19.59
N ASP A 116 -1.41 16.68 19.52
CA ASP A 116 -2.59 16.53 20.38
C ASP A 116 -2.36 15.65 21.63
N GLU A 117 -1.13 15.19 21.88
CA GLU A 117 -0.75 14.38 23.07
C GLU A 117 0.14 15.14 24.10
N LYS A 118 0.10 16.47 24.13
CA LYS A 118 0.73 17.26 25.23
C LYS A 118 -0.32 18.04 26.00
#